data_AF-A0A1V6QCG4-F1
#
_entry.id   AF-A0A1V6QCG4-F1
#
_cell.length_a   1.000
_cell.length_b   1.000
_cell.length_c   1.000
_cell.angle_alpha   90.00
_cell.angle_beta   90.00
_cell.angle_gamma   90.00
#
_symmetry.space_group_name_H-M   'P 1'
#
loop_
_entity.id
_entity.type
_entity.pdbx_description
1 polymer ?
#
loop_
_entity_poly.entity_id
_entity_poly.type
_entity_poly.pdbx_seq_one_letter_code
_entity_poly.pdbx_strand_id
1 'polypeptide(L)'
;MPPIRSQSSTNSIEQEGRLLLAIQAFKNQEISSICEVARRFSVPETTLRRRLKGVQSRVICRANSSKLTEIEEESLQKWILSMDSRGAAPRPSMVREMADLLLQKRGTTPVLSVGEKWVYNFVKRHPLLSPRFSKRYNYERAKCEDPKIIREWFDLVQKTILQFGIDPDDIYNFDETGFAIGLTVTAK
;
A
#
# COMPACT_ATOMS: atom_id res chain seq x y z
N MET A 1 4.17 -18.23 3.37
CA MET A 1 5.26 -18.26 2.37
C MET A 1 5.06 -17.09 1.41
N PRO A 2 6.09 -16.26 1.14
CA PRO A 2 5.98 -15.24 0.11
C PRO A 2 5.82 -15.93 -1.26
N PRO A 3 5.08 -15.34 -2.20
CA PRO A 3 4.82 -15.98 -3.49
C PRO A 3 6.11 -16.11 -4.29
N ILE A 4 6.34 -17.29 -4.87
CA ILE A 4 7.46 -17.57 -5.77
C ILE A 4 7.28 -16.68 -7.02
N ARG A 5 8.11 -15.64 -7.17
CA ARG A 5 8.13 -14.84 -8.41
C ARG A 5 8.50 -15.76 -9.57
N SER A 6 7.66 -15.83 -10.59
CA SER A 6 7.96 -16.60 -11.80
C SER A 6 9.19 -15.99 -12.49
N GLN A 7 10.12 -16.85 -12.95
CA GLN A 7 11.38 -16.47 -13.63
C GLN A 7 11.17 -15.44 -14.76
N SER A 8 9.98 -15.43 -15.39
CA SER A 8 9.59 -14.46 -16.42
C SER A 8 9.61 -12.99 -15.97
N SER A 9 9.28 -12.72 -14.70
CA SER A 9 9.17 -11.36 -14.16
C SER A 9 10.55 -10.74 -13.91
N THR A 10 11.48 -11.53 -13.38
CA THR A 10 12.89 -11.14 -13.15
C THR A 10 13.58 -10.82 -14.47
N ASN A 11 13.38 -11.67 -15.49
CA ASN A 11 13.90 -11.45 -16.84
C ASN A 11 13.40 -10.14 -17.48
N SER A 12 12.15 -9.74 -17.21
CA SER A 12 11.57 -8.48 -17.72
C SER A 12 12.19 -7.23 -17.06
N ILE A 13 12.43 -7.28 -15.75
CA ILE A 13 13.05 -6.17 -15.00
C ILE A 13 14.51 -5.98 -15.43
N GLU A 14 15.26 -7.09 -15.55
CA GLU A 14 16.65 -7.06 -16.01
C GLU A 14 16.76 -6.53 -17.45
N GLN A 15 15.86 -6.96 -18.33
CA GLN A 15 15.79 -6.46 -19.71
C GLN A 15 15.49 -4.95 -19.76
N GLU A 16 14.59 -4.46 -18.91
CA GLU A 16 14.30 -3.03 -18.82
C GLU A 16 15.50 -2.24 -18.27
N GLY A 17 16.23 -2.78 -17.31
CA GLY A 17 17.49 -2.18 -16.83
C GLY A 17 18.53 -2.03 -17.93
N ARG A 18 18.73 -3.08 -18.75
CA ARG A 18 19.64 -3.04 -19.91
C ARG A 18 19.18 -2.04 -20.97
N LEU A 19 17.87 -1.90 -21.19
CA LEU A 19 17.30 -0.90 -22.09
C LEU A 19 17.58 0.53 -21.61
N LEU A 20 17.49 0.81 -20.31
CA LEU A 20 17.83 2.12 -19.75
C LEU A 20 19.31 2.47 -19.94
N LEU A 21 20.20 1.52 -19.67
CA LEU A 21 21.65 1.68 -19.92
C LEU A 21 21.95 1.92 -21.41
N ALA A 22 21.29 1.17 -22.30
CA ALA A 22 21.41 1.36 -23.75
C ALA A 22 20.95 2.75 -24.21
N ILE A 23 19.85 3.27 -23.66
CA ILE A 23 19.36 4.62 -23.96
C ILE A 23 20.35 5.67 -23.45
N GLN A 24 20.94 5.47 -22.27
CA GLN A 24 21.93 6.39 -21.71
C GLN A 24 23.20 6.43 -22.57
N ALA A 25 23.76 5.28 -22.94
CA ALA A 25 24.93 5.19 -23.81
C ALA A 25 24.68 5.82 -25.21
N PHE A 26 23.48 5.63 -25.76
CA PHE A 26 23.08 6.28 -27.02
C PHE A 26 22.98 7.81 -26.89
N LYS A 27 22.42 8.32 -25.77
CA LYS A 27 22.34 9.76 -25.49
C LYS A 27 23.72 10.39 -25.24
N ASN A 28 24.62 9.65 -24.61
CA ASN A 28 26.01 10.05 -24.37
C ASN A 28 26.87 10.04 -25.64
N GLN A 29 26.30 9.65 -26.80
CA GLN A 29 27.00 9.52 -28.09
C GLN A 29 28.21 8.55 -28.05
N GLU A 30 28.23 7.60 -27.11
CA GLU A 30 29.28 6.57 -27.06
C GLU A 30 29.22 5.65 -28.28
N ILE A 31 28.01 5.49 -28.86
CA ILE A 31 27.73 4.68 -30.05
C ILE A 31 26.62 5.36 -30.83
N SER A 32 26.88 5.69 -32.09
CA SER A 32 25.93 6.42 -32.95
C SER A 32 24.85 5.52 -33.58
N SER A 33 25.08 4.21 -33.65
CA SER A 33 24.17 3.26 -34.29
C SER A 33 23.26 2.54 -33.29
N ILE A 34 21.95 2.66 -33.47
CA ILE A 34 20.93 1.97 -32.63
C ILE A 34 21.14 0.45 -32.67
N CYS A 35 21.48 -0.11 -33.84
CA CYS A 35 21.71 -1.54 -34.01
C CYS A 35 22.93 -2.04 -33.22
N GLU A 36 23.96 -1.21 -33.13
CA GLU A 36 25.20 -1.53 -32.42
C GLU A 36 25.01 -1.44 -30.91
N VAL A 37 24.33 -0.40 -30.43
CA VAL A 37 23.89 -0.28 -29.04
C VAL A 37 23.06 -1.51 -28.64
N ALA A 38 22.08 -1.90 -29.47
CA ALA A 38 21.23 -3.05 -29.19
C ALA A 38 22.04 -4.35 -29.03
N ARG A 39 23.06 -4.58 -29.89
CA ARG A 39 23.97 -5.72 -29.78
C ARG A 39 24.84 -5.66 -28.53
N ARG A 40 25.47 -4.53 -28.24
CA ARG A 40 26.37 -4.35 -27.09
C ARG A 40 25.65 -4.60 -25.76
N PHE A 41 24.43 -4.12 -25.63
CA PHE A 41 23.62 -4.28 -24.42
C PHE A 41 22.73 -5.54 -24.43
N SER A 42 22.82 -6.37 -25.48
CA SER A 42 22.02 -7.60 -25.63
C SER A 42 20.52 -7.36 -25.46
N VAL A 43 19.98 -6.32 -26.13
CA VAL A 43 18.56 -5.96 -26.10
C VAL A 43 17.96 -6.00 -27.51
N PRO A 44 16.66 -6.33 -27.67
CA PRO A 44 16.02 -6.27 -28.98
C PRO A 44 15.99 -4.84 -29.54
N GLU A 45 16.53 -4.66 -30.74
CA GLU A 45 16.66 -3.36 -31.42
C GLU A 45 15.31 -2.66 -31.61
N THR A 46 14.26 -3.42 -31.94
CA THR A 46 12.88 -2.92 -32.06
C THR A 46 12.36 -2.34 -30.76
N THR A 47 12.71 -2.94 -29.61
CA THR A 47 12.28 -2.48 -28.29
C THR A 47 13.06 -1.24 -27.89
N LEU A 48 14.37 -1.18 -28.15
CA LEU A 48 15.19 0.01 -27.94
C LEU A 48 14.69 1.21 -28.76
N ARG A 49 14.40 1.01 -30.06
CA ARG A 49 13.85 2.04 -30.94
C ARG A 49 12.50 2.55 -30.44
N ARG A 50 11.65 1.66 -29.93
CA ARG A 50 10.35 2.02 -29.33
C ARG A 50 10.52 2.83 -28.03
N ARG A 51 11.50 2.51 -27.20
CA ARG A 51 11.83 3.27 -25.98
C ARG A 51 12.39 4.65 -26.29
N LEU A 52 13.27 4.77 -27.29
CA LEU A 52 13.80 6.06 -27.77
C LEU A 52 12.69 6.98 -28.33
N LYS A 53 11.64 6.40 -28.92
CA LYS A 53 10.42 7.13 -29.34
C LYS A 53 9.50 7.52 -28.18
N GLY A 54 9.87 7.25 -26.92
CA GLY A 54 9.12 7.66 -25.73
C GLY A 54 8.09 6.65 -25.22
N VAL A 55 8.00 5.45 -25.80
CA VAL A 55 7.06 4.43 -25.32
C VAL A 55 7.62 3.79 -24.04
N GLN A 56 6.92 4.01 -22.93
CA GLN A 56 7.30 3.50 -21.62
C GLN A 56 7.16 1.97 -21.50
N SER A 57 7.78 1.40 -20.47
CA SER A 57 7.65 -0.02 -20.18
C SER A 57 6.26 -0.39 -19.74
N ARG A 58 5.78 -1.59 -20.13
CA ARG A 58 4.48 -2.08 -19.68
C ARG A 58 4.40 -2.22 -18.16
N VAL A 59 5.53 -2.41 -17.49
CA VAL A 59 5.61 -2.46 -16.01
C VAL A 59 5.30 -1.10 -15.38
N ILE A 60 5.64 -0.01 -16.08
CA ILE A 60 5.46 1.37 -15.62
C ILE A 60 4.15 1.95 -16.16
N CYS A 61 3.77 1.59 -17.39
CA CYS A 61 2.55 2.04 -18.03
C CYS A 61 1.32 1.63 -17.24
N ARG A 62 0.46 2.61 -16.96
CA ARG A 62 -0.89 2.37 -16.45
C ARG A 62 -1.71 1.58 -17.47
N ALA A 63 -2.58 0.71 -16.99
CA ALA A 63 -3.54 0.02 -17.85
C ALA A 63 -4.47 1.02 -18.56
N ASN A 64 -4.68 0.83 -19.86
CA ASN A 64 -5.41 1.72 -20.77
C ASN A 64 -6.90 1.97 -20.40
N SER A 65 -7.42 1.36 -19.34
CA SER A 65 -8.85 1.42 -18.97
C SER A 65 -9.06 1.79 -17.49
N SER A 66 -8.17 2.59 -16.92
CA SER A 66 -8.41 3.17 -15.60
C SER A 66 -9.56 4.17 -15.66
N LYS A 67 -10.59 3.98 -14.83
CA LYS A 67 -11.76 4.88 -14.77
C LYS A 67 -11.41 6.24 -14.14
N LEU A 68 -10.56 6.23 -13.11
CA LEU A 68 -10.05 7.43 -12.46
C LEU A 68 -8.71 7.82 -13.07
N THR A 69 -8.42 9.13 -13.05
CA THR A 69 -7.11 9.73 -13.34
C THR A 69 -6.13 9.46 -12.20
N GLU A 70 -4.87 9.85 -12.36
CA GLU A 70 -3.84 9.71 -11.32
C GLU A 70 -4.12 10.64 -10.14
N ILE A 71 -4.42 11.91 -10.44
CA ILE A 71 -4.72 12.93 -9.43
C ILE A 71 -5.96 12.55 -8.61
N GLU A 72 -7.01 12.01 -9.24
CA GLU A 72 -8.20 11.53 -8.53
C GLU A 72 -7.88 10.35 -7.61
N GLU A 73 -7.07 9.39 -8.06
CA GLU A 73 -6.66 8.25 -7.23
C GLU A 73 -5.76 8.68 -6.06
N GLU A 74 -4.84 9.60 -6.28
CA GLU A 74 -4.01 10.19 -5.21
C GLU A 74 -4.84 10.96 -4.20
N SER A 75 -5.83 11.73 -4.67
CA SER A 75 -6.73 12.48 -3.79
C SER A 75 -7.57 11.53 -2.94
N LEU A 76 -8.04 10.42 -3.53
CA LEU A 76 -8.77 9.39 -2.81
C LEU A 76 -7.88 8.68 -1.79
N GLN A 77 -6.61 8.39 -2.13
CA GLN A 77 -5.64 7.83 -1.19
C GLN A 77 -5.39 8.76 0.00
N LYS A 78 -5.15 10.05 -0.24
CA LYS A 78 -4.97 11.05 0.82
C LYS A 78 -6.21 11.16 1.70
N TRP A 79 -7.40 11.11 1.11
CA TRP A 79 -8.66 11.11 1.85
C TRP A 79 -8.78 9.87 2.76
N ILE A 80 -8.46 8.66 2.27
CA ILE A 80 -8.46 7.43 3.08
C ILE A 80 -7.50 7.56 4.26
N LEU A 81 -6.26 8.02 4.03
CA LEU A 81 -5.27 8.20 5.09
C LEU A 81 -5.70 9.24 6.13
N SER A 82 -6.33 10.34 5.69
CA SER A 82 -6.88 11.35 6.60
C SER A 82 -8.04 10.82 7.45
N MET A 83 -8.84 9.90 6.91
CA MET A 83 -9.90 9.25 7.67
C MET A 83 -9.34 8.27 8.70
N ASP A 84 -8.33 7.49 8.32
CA ASP A 84 -7.64 6.55 9.21
C ASP A 84 -6.93 7.27 10.37
N SER A 85 -6.26 8.40 10.10
CA SER A 85 -5.61 9.21 11.15
C SER A 85 -6.57 9.78 12.19
N ARG A 86 -7.88 9.85 11.87
CA ARG A 86 -8.94 10.27 12.79
C ARG A 86 -9.66 9.09 13.47
N GLY A 87 -9.17 7.87 13.27
CA GLY A 87 -9.75 6.65 13.82
C GLY A 87 -10.98 6.13 13.06
N ALA A 88 -11.26 6.67 11.87
CA ALA A 88 -12.45 6.34 11.07
C ALA A 88 -12.07 5.71 9.73
N ALA A 89 -11.44 4.54 9.75
CA ALA A 89 -11.04 3.85 8.52
C ALA A 89 -12.28 3.53 7.62
N PRO A 90 -12.29 3.98 6.35
CA PRO A 90 -13.43 3.76 5.46
C PRO A 90 -13.62 2.28 5.14
N ARG A 91 -14.88 1.86 5.05
CA ARG A 91 -15.23 0.55 4.48
C ARG A 91 -15.01 0.55 2.96
N PRO A 92 -14.73 -0.62 2.35
CA PRO A 92 -14.59 -0.71 0.90
C PRO A 92 -15.80 -0.16 0.12
N SER A 93 -17.03 -0.33 0.64
CA SER A 93 -18.24 0.25 0.04
C SER A 93 -18.19 1.78 -0.01
N MET A 94 -17.75 2.42 1.07
CA MET A 94 -17.62 3.87 1.17
C MET A 94 -16.54 4.41 0.22
N VAL A 95 -15.42 3.69 0.07
CA VAL A 95 -14.38 4.04 -0.92
C VAL A 95 -14.94 3.96 -2.34
N ARG A 96 -15.78 2.95 -2.61
CA ARG A 96 -16.48 2.79 -3.89
C ARG A 96 -17.42 3.96 -4.18
N GLU A 97 -18.25 4.32 -3.20
CA GLU A 97 -19.18 5.45 -3.29
C GLU A 97 -18.45 6.77 -3.53
N MET A 98 -17.31 6.98 -2.85
CA MET A 98 -16.48 8.17 -3.05
C MET A 98 -15.88 8.21 -4.47
N ALA A 99 -15.43 7.07 -5.00
CA ALA A 99 -14.95 6.99 -6.37
C ALA A 99 -16.08 7.25 -7.40
N ASP A 100 -17.27 6.71 -7.15
CA ASP A 100 -18.46 6.96 -7.98
C ASP A 100 -18.86 8.45 -7.93
N LEU A 101 -18.76 9.09 -6.76
CA LEU A 101 -19.02 10.53 -6.59
C LEU A 101 -18.04 11.38 -7.41
N LEU A 102 -16.75 11.04 -7.43
CA LEU A 102 -15.75 11.73 -8.26
C LEU A 102 -16.10 11.59 -9.75
N LEU A 103 -16.48 10.40 -10.20
CA LEU A 103 -16.88 10.14 -11.58
C LEU A 103 -18.16 10.90 -11.97
N GLN A 104 -19.15 10.98 -11.08
CA GLN A 104 -20.38 11.75 -11.30
C GLN A 104 -20.08 13.25 -11.43
N LYS A 105 -19.19 13.80 -10.60
CA LYS A 105 -18.79 15.21 -10.66
C LYS A 105 -18.06 15.57 -11.95
N ARG A 106 -17.43 14.60 -12.60
CA ARG A 106 -16.80 14.77 -13.91
C ARG A 106 -17.81 14.97 -15.06
N GLY A 107 -19.10 14.69 -14.83
CA GLY A 107 -20.17 14.94 -15.80
C GLY A 107 -20.11 14.05 -17.04
N THR A 108 -19.51 12.86 -16.94
CA THR A 108 -19.39 11.94 -18.08
C THR A 108 -20.71 11.18 -18.29
N THR A 109 -21.25 11.23 -19.51
CA THR A 109 -22.39 10.43 -19.95
C THR A 109 -21.88 9.23 -20.76
N PRO A 110 -22.27 7.98 -20.47
CA PRO A 110 -23.16 7.53 -19.39
C PRO A 110 -22.50 7.55 -18.01
N VAL A 111 -23.33 7.49 -16.94
CA VAL A 111 -22.86 7.46 -15.55
C VAL A 111 -21.91 6.29 -15.34
N LEU A 112 -20.62 6.60 -15.20
CA LEU A 112 -19.58 5.61 -14.95
C LEU A 112 -19.60 5.25 -13.47
N SER A 113 -19.92 4.01 -13.15
CA SER A 113 -19.68 3.43 -11.81
C SER A 113 -18.46 2.52 -11.84
N VAL A 114 -17.70 2.46 -10.76
CA VAL A 114 -16.59 1.52 -10.59
C VAL A 114 -17.08 0.10 -10.35
N GLY A 115 -16.31 -0.89 -10.80
CA GLY A 115 -16.67 -2.30 -10.59
C GLY A 115 -16.54 -2.73 -9.13
N GLU A 116 -17.19 -3.83 -8.75
CA GLU A 116 -17.14 -4.37 -7.37
C GLU A 116 -15.70 -4.66 -6.89
N LYS A 117 -14.88 -5.27 -7.76
CA LYS A 117 -13.48 -5.58 -7.44
C LYS A 117 -12.52 -4.38 -7.53
N TRP A 118 -13.03 -3.19 -7.90
CA TRP A 118 -12.18 -2.03 -8.14
C TRP A 118 -11.43 -1.59 -6.88
N VAL A 119 -12.10 -1.56 -5.72
CA VAL A 119 -11.49 -1.13 -4.46
C VAL A 119 -10.35 -2.07 -4.03
N TYR A 120 -10.52 -3.38 -4.17
CA TYR A 120 -9.47 -4.35 -3.87
C TYR A 120 -8.25 -4.17 -4.77
N ASN A 121 -8.47 -3.92 -6.06
CA ASN A 121 -7.39 -3.63 -7.01
C ASN A 121 -6.74 -2.26 -6.74
N PHE A 122 -7.53 -1.25 -6.34
CA PHE A 122 -7.03 0.06 -5.93
C PHE A 122 -6.07 -0.08 -4.74
N VAL A 123 -6.49 -0.76 -3.67
CA VAL A 123 -5.63 -1.02 -2.50
C VAL A 123 -4.39 -1.81 -2.88
N LYS A 124 -4.51 -2.83 -3.75
CA LYS A 124 -3.34 -3.61 -4.23
C LYS A 124 -2.31 -2.76 -5.00
N ARG A 125 -2.75 -1.72 -5.70
CA ARG A 125 -1.86 -0.80 -6.44
C ARG A 125 -1.20 0.25 -5.54
N HIS A 126 -1.77 0.50 -4.37
CA HIS A 126 -1.36 1.57 -3.46
C HIS A 126 -0.71 0.99 -2.20
N PRO A 127 0.62 0.83 -2.14
CA PRO A 127 1.30 0.13 -1.05
C PRO A 127 1.15 0.82 0.33
N LEU A 128 0.76 2.08 0.35
CA LEU A 128 0.44 2.82 1.57
C LEU A 128 -0.88 2.39 2.22
N LEU A 129 -1.72 1.65 1.50
CA LEU A 129 -3.02 1.20 1.97
C LEU A 129 -3.00 -0.29 2.24
N SER A 130 -3.54 -0.70 3.39
CA SER A 130 -3.75 -2.10 3.74
C SER A 130 -5.15 -2.28 4.28
N PRO A 131 -5.89 -3.34 3.88
CA PRO A 131 -7.12 -3.69 4.56
C PRO A 131 -6.78 -4.14 5.99
N ARG A 132 -7.57 -3.68 6.96
CA ARG A 132 -7.49 -4.13 8.35
C ARG A 132 -8.90 -4.33 8.90
N PHE A 133 -9.07 -5.35 9.73
CA PHE A 133 -10.29 -5.51 10.50
C PHE A 133 -10.27 -4.54 11.68
N SER A 134 -11.34 -3.77 11.85
CA SER A 134 -11.52 -2.98 13.06
C SER A 134 -11.75 -3.93 14.23
N LYS A 135 -10.99 -3.73 15.31
CA LYS A 135 -11.28 -4.38 16.58
C LYS A 135 -12.37 -3.59 17.28
N ARG A 136 -13.38 -4.29 17.81
CA ARG A 136 -14.39 -3.65 18.66
C ARG A 136 -13.67 -3.11 19.90
N TYR A 137 -13.78 -1.82 20.12
CA TYR A 137 -13.31 -1.19 21.33
C TYR A 137 -14.41 -1.24 22.39
N ASN A 138 -14.07 -1.57 23.64
CA ASN A 138 -15.07 -1.56 24.70
C ASN A 138 -15.44 -0.09 24.99
N TYR A 139 -16.70 0.25 24.78
CA TYR A 139 -17.22 1.60 24.97
C TYR A 139 -17.11 2.09 26.42
N GLU A 140 -17.30 1.19 27.39
CA GLU A 140 -17.15 1.52 28.81
C GLU A 140 -15.70 1.86 29.12
N ARG A 141 -14.76 1.11 28.54
CA ARG A 141 -13.32 1.40 28.65
C ARG A 141 -12.99 2.79 28.10
N ALA A 142 -13.53 3.11 26.91
CA ALA A 142 -13.33 4.41 26.29
C ALA A 142 -13.81 5.58 27.15
N LYS A 143 -14.89 5.39 27.93
CA LYS A 143 -15.40 6.41 28.86
C LYS A 143 -14.51 6.64 30.07
N CYS A 144 -13.80 5.59 30.51
CA CYS A 144 -12.95 5.63 31.69
C CYS A 144 -11.51 6.07 31.38
N GLU A 145 -11.16 6.26 30.11
CA GLU A 145 -9.81 6.67 29.70
C GLU A 145 -9.65 8.19 29.72
N ASP A 146 -9.07 8.70 30.80
CA ASP A 146 -8.54 10.06 30.83
C ASP A 146 -7.06 10.05 30.41
N PRO A 147 -6.70 10.64 29.26
CA PRO A 147 -5.32 10.67 28.77
C PRO A 147 -4.34 11.32 29.75
N LYS A 148 -4.79 12.20 30.64
CA LYS A 148 -3.94 12.82 31.66
C LYS A 148 -3.60 11.81 32.76
N ILE A 149 -4.63 11.17 33.34
CA ILE A 149 -4.46 10.16 34.40
C ILE A 149 -3.59 9.01 33.91
N ILE A 150 -3.85 8.53 32.69
CA ILE A 150 -3.08 7.43 32.10
C ILE A 150 -1.60 7.82 31.94
N ARG A 151 -1.31 9.01 31.41
CA ARG A 151 0.07 9.49 31.25
C ARG A 151 0.77 9.65 32.59
N GLU A 152 0.11 10.30 33.56
CA GLU A 152 0.68 10.50 34.90
C GLU A 152 0.99 9.16 35.59
N TRP A 153 0.13 8.15 35.42
CA TRP A 153 0.37 6.81 35.94
C TRP A 153 1.60 6.15 35.28
N PHE A 154 1.70 6.16 33.95
CA PHE A 154 2.85 5.59 33.23
C PHE A 154 4.16 6.33 33.56
N ASP A 155 4.12 7.66 33.66
CA ASP A 155 5.27 8.47 34.04
C ASP A 155 5.76 8.11 35.46
N LEU A 156 4.83 7.89 36.39
CA LEU A 156 5.15 7.48 37.77
C LEU A 156 5.75 6.06 37.80
N VAL A 157 5.17 5.12 37.06
CA VAL A 157 5.70 3.75 36.93
C VAL A 157 7.12 3.78 36.36
N GLN A 158 7.35 4.53 35.28
CA GLN A 158 8.67 4.66 34.67
C GLN A 158 9.70 5.28 35.62
N LYS A 159 9.33 6.34 36.36
CA LYS A 159 10.21 6.93 37.38
C LYS A 159 10.56 5.94 38.48
N THR A 160 9.60 5.13 38.92
CA THR A 160 9.79 4.12 39.97
C THR A 160 10.74 3.02 39.49
N ILE A 161 10.55 2.49 38.28
CA ILE A 161 11.45 1.49 37.69
C ILE A 161 12.89 2.02 37.64
N LEU A 162 13.07 3.27 37.18
CA LEU A 162 14.40 3.90 37.10
C LEU A 162 15.01 4.16 38.48
N GLN A 163 14.21 4.61 39.45
CA GLN A 163 14.68 4.93 40.80
C GLN A 163 15.18 3.69 41.55
N PHE A 164 14.48 2.57 41.41
CA PHE A 164 14.81 1.32 42.10
C PHE A 164 15.64 0.35 41.26
N GLY A 165 15.95 0.71 40.01
CA GLY A 165 16.75 -0.12 39.09
C GLY A 165 16.09 -1.48 38.81
N ILE A 166 14.76 -1.51 38.70
CA ILE A 166 13.99 -2.74 38.48
C ILE A 166 14.28 -3.23 37.07
N ASP A 167 14.76 -4.47 36.95
CA ASP A 167 15.01 -5.09 35.65
C ASP A 167 13.68 -5.41 34.96
N PRO A 168 13.54 -5.17 33.64
CA PRO A 168 12.35 -5.57 32.88
C PRO A 168 11.96 -7.05 33.06
N ASP A 169 12.93 -7.93 33.28
CA ASP A 169 12.69 -9.36 33.52
C ASP A 169 12.00 -9.64 34.87
N ASP A 170 12.05 -8.69 35.81
CA ASP A 170 11.39 -8.76 37.12
C ASP A 170 9.97 -8.15 37.13
N ILE A 171 9.44 -7.75 35.96
CA ILE A 171 8.09 -7.20 35.84
C ILE A 171 7.10 -8.29 35.45
N TYR A 172 6.30 -8.72 36.41
CA TYR A 172 5.27 -9.75 36.22
C TYR A 172 3.90 -9.13 36.00
N ASN A 173 3.20 -9.54 34.94
CA ASN A 173 1.78 -9.24 34.77
C ASN A 173 0.95 -10.28 35.52
N PHE A 174 -0.10 -9.82 36.22
CA PHE A 174 -1.05 -10.70 36.88
C PHE A 174 -2.47 -10.29 36.50
N ASP A 175 -3.15 -11.13 35.71
CA ASP A 175 -4.54 -10.94 35.29
C ASP A 175 -5.35 -12.24 35.42
N GLU A 176 -6.65 -12.09 35.66
CA GLU A 176 -7.56 -13.23 35.69
C GLU A 176 -8.13 -13.48 34.29
N THR A 177 -7.84 -14.66 33.73
CA THR A 177 -8.47 -15.13 32.49
C THR A 177 -9.57 -16.14 32.83
N GLY A 178 -10.83 -15.79 32.52
CA GLY A 178 -11.97 -16.69 32.67
C GLY A 178 -11.99 -17.77 31.59
N PHE A 179 -11.90 -19.04 31.98
CA PHE A 179 -12.10 -20.18 31.08
C PHE A 179 -13.54 -20.68 31.20
N ALA A 180 -14.32 -20.59 30.12
CA ALA A 180 -15.63 -21.21 30.04
C ALA A 180 -15.50 -22.66 29.56
N ILE A 181 -15.66 -23.63 30.47
CA ILE A 181 -15.67 -25.06 30.15
C ILE A 181 -16.90 -25.36 29.28
N GLY A 182 -16.71 -25.91 28.07
CA GLY A 182 -17.78 -26.39 27.17
C GLY A 182 -18.02 -25.58 25.88
N LEU A 183 -17.34 -24.45 25.67
CA LEU A 183 -17.43 -23.64 24.45
C LEU A 183 -16.24 -23.90 23.50
N THR A 184 -15.95 -25.15 23.17
CA THR A 184 -15.05 -25.48 22.05
C THR A 184 -15.87 -25.64 20.78
N VAL A 185 -16.26 -24.54 20.14
CA VAL A 185 -16.64 -24.61 18.72
C VAL A 185 -15.35 -24.49 17.92
N THR A 186 -14.92 -25.62 17.37
CA THR A 186 -13.88 -25.69 16.35
C THR A 186 -14.32 -24.84 15.15
N ALA A 187 -13.79 -23.61 15.04
CA ALA A 187 -13.91 -22.84 13.81
C ALA A 187 -13.01 -23.50 12.77
N LYS A 188 -13.63 -24.19 11.80
CA LYS A 188 -12.99 -24.60 10.55
C LYS A 188 -12.72 -23.38 9.67
#